data_AF-A0A2K4YG57-F1
#
_entry.id   AF-A0A2K4YG57-F1
#
_cell.length_a   1.000
_cell.length_b   1.000
_cell.length_c   1.000
_cell.angle_alpha   90.00
_cell.angle_beta   90.00
_cell.angle_gamma   90.00
#
_symmetry.space_group_name_H-M   'P 1'
#
loop_
_entity.id
_entity.type
_entity.pdbx_description
1 polymer ?
#
loop_
_entity_poly.entity_id
_entity_poly.type
_entity_poly.pdbx_seq_one_letter_code
_entity_poly.pdbx_strand_id
1 'polypeptide(L)'
;MSTKYYLQKVPVESVQPGFSLAVGEDGDYRLFQVECTQMSRRAGLPVMFRLTSEPVNGGDPWVLECEEGTPVVRILGVGKAAS
;
A
#
# COMPACT_ATOMS: atom_id res chain seq x y z
N MET A 1 -20.63 7.89 -12.30
CA MET A 1 -20.71 7.84 -10.83
C MET A 1 -19.29 7.95 -10.30
N SER A 2 -18.95 8.99 -9.55
CA SER A 2 -17.59 9.18 -8.99
C SER A 2 -17.60 8.89 -7.49
N THR A 3 -16.82 7.91 -7.06
CA THR A 3 -16.62 7.60 -5.64
C THR A 3 -15.50 8.48 -5.09
N LYS A 4 -15.76 9.22 -4.01
CA LYS A 4 -14.71 10.01 -3.33
C LYS A 4 -14.05 9.15 -2.27
N TYR A 5 -12.73 9.19 -2.19
CA TYR A 5 -11.96 8.49 -1.16
C TYR A 5 -11.29 9.49 -0.24
N TYR A 6 -11.27 9.20 1.06
CA TYR A 6 -10.39 9.90 2.00
C TYR A 6 -9.00 9.28 1.92
N LEU A 7 -8.02 10.08 1.50
CA LEU A 7 -6.65 9.62 1.28
C LEU A 7 -5.70 10.26 2.29
N GLN A 8 -4.71 9.50 2.73
CA GLN A 8 -3.63 9.97 3.59
C GLN A 8 -2.30 9.48 3.04
N LYS A 9 -1.34 10.38 2.83
CA LYS A 9 0.05 9.99 2.57
C LYS A 9 0.72 9.65 3.90
N VAL A 10 1.29 8.46 3.98
CA VAL A 10 2.06 7.97 5.14
C VAL A 10 3.38 7.40 4.65
N PRO A 11 4.46 7.43 5.44
CA PRO A 11 5.68 6.76 5.06
C PRO A 11 5.51 5.23 5.21
N VAL A 12 6.24 4.45 4.42
CA VAL A 12 6.06 2.99 4.34
C VAL A 12 6.21 2.28 5.69
N GLU A 13 7.10 2.77 6.56
CA GLU A 13 7.33 2.21 7.89
C GLU A 13 6.13 2.36 8.85
N SER A 14 5.18 3.23 8.52
CA SER A 14 3.92 3.39 9.27
C SER A 14 2.80 2.47 8.79
N VAL A 15 3.02 1.70 7.73
CA VAL A 15 2.03 0.77 7.18
C VAL A 15 1.89 -0.45 8.09
N GLN A 16 0.65 -0.90 8.28
CA GLN A 16 0.31 -2.07 9.09
C GLN A 16 -0.58 -3.03 8.30
N PRO A 17 -0.59 -4.33 8.64
CA PRO A 17 -1.59 -5.26 8.14
C PRO A 17 -3.02 -4.71 8.32
N GLY A 18 -3.88 -4.94 7.31
CA GLY A 18 -5.23 -4.39 7.22
C GLY A 18 -5.32 -3.01 6.58
N PHE A 19 -4.20 -2.33 6.28
CA PHE A 19 -4.25 -1.08 5.52
C PHE A 19 -4.64 -1.35 4.07
N SER A 20 -5.44 -0.44 3.52
CA SER A 20 -5.72 -0.37 2.08
C SER A 20 -4.86 0.74 1.47
N LEU A 21 -4.05 0.41 0.48
CA LEU A 21 -3.19 1.37 -0.21
C LEU A 21 -3.64 1.54 -1.67
N ALA A 22 -3.46 2.74 -2.20
CA ALA A 22 -3.51 3.00 -3.64
C ALA A 22 -2.07 2.97 -4.18
N VAL A 23 -1.75 1.94 -4.96
CA VAL A 23 -0.41 1.77 -5.55
C VAL A 23 -0.51 2.01 -7.05
N GLY A 24 0.36 2.88 -7.58
CA GLY A 24 0.43 3.15 -9.00
C GLY A 24 1.27 2.09 -9.73
N GLU A 25 0.72 1.49 -10.78
CA GLU A 25 1.40 0.56 -11.69
C GLU A 25 0.96 0.88 -13.13
N ASP A 26 1.91 1.04 -14.05
CA ASP A 26 1.65 1.29 -15.49
C ASP A 26 0.69 2.45 -15.80
N GLY A 27 0.66 3.47 -14.93
CA GLY A 27 -0.20 4.65 -15.10
C GLY A 27 -1.61 4.51 -14.50
N ASP A 28 -1.96 3.33 -13.99
CA ASP A 28 -3.20 3.07 -13.25
C ASP A 28 -2.93 2.93 -11.74
N TYR A 29 -3.96 3.19 -10.93
CA TYR A 29 -3.91 2.92 -9.49
C TYR A 29 -4.69 1.66 -9.17
N ARG A 30 -4.05 0.74 -8.44
CA ARG A 30 -4.65 -0.50 -7.96
C ARG A 30 -4.78 -0.49 -6.44
N LEU A 31 -5.83 -1.15 -5.96
CA LEU A 31 -6.03 -1.38 -4.53
C LEU A 31 -5.07 -2.47 -4.07
N PHE A 32 -4.20 -2.13 -3.13
CA PHE A 32 -3.30 -3.06 -2.45
C PHE A 32 -3.77 -3.23 -1.01
N GLN A 33 -4.33 -4.39 -0.67
CA GLN A 33 -4.68 -4.72 0.71
C GLN A 33 -3.49 -5.34 1.39
N VAL A 34 -2.94 -4.67 2.39
CA VAL A 34 -1.73 -5.10 3.09
C VAL A 34 -2.07 -6.26 4.02
N GLU A 35 -1.49 -7.43 3.76
CA GLU A 35 -1.63 -8.61 4.59
C GLU A 35 -0.43 -8.78 5.53
N CYS A 36 0.79 -8.54 5.02
CA CYS A 36 2.00 -8.65 5.82
C CYS A 36 2.98 -7.51 5.51
N THR A 37 3.74 -7.13 6.54
CA THR A 37 4.78 -6.10 6.50
C THR A 37 6.07 -6.68 7.04
N GLN A 38 7.15 -6.59 6.27
CA GLN A 38 8.47 -7.07 6.68
C GLN A 38 9.51 -5.95 6.53
N MET A 39 10.35 -5.79 7.55
CA MET A 39 11.48 -4.86 7.52
C MET A 39 12.77 -5.68 7.37
N SER A 40 13.66 -5.24 6.48
CA SER A 40 15.01 -5.79 6.38
C SER A 40 16.05 -4.68 6.50
N ARG A 41 17.09 -4.95 7.29
CA ARG A 41 18.21 -4.05 7.52
C ARG A 41 19.50 -4.82 7.31
N ARG A 42 20.37 -4.29 6.47
CA ARG A 42 21.71 -4.83 6.21
C ARG A 42 22.73 -3.72 6.40
N ALA A 43 23.89 -4.02 6.97
CA ALA A 43 24.91 -3.02 7.23
C ALA A 43 25.36 -2.38 5.91
N GLY A 44 25.38 -1.04 5.87
CA GLY A 44 25.76 -0.28 4.69
C GLY A 44 24.71 -0.19 3.57
N LEU A 45 23.49 -0.70 3.78
CA LEU A 45 22.38 -0.61 2.82
C LEU A 45 21.18 0.12 3.43
N PRO A 46 20.32 0.75 2.60
CA PRO A 46 19.05 1.30 3.06
C PRO A 46 18.18 0.26 3.78
N VAL A 47 17.35 0.72 4.72
CA VAL A 47 16.32 -0.12 5.34
C VAL A 47 15.23 -0.33 4.30
N MET A 48 14.90 -1.59 4.03
CA MET A 48 13.87 -1.96 3.05
C MET A 48 12.62 -2.45 3.76
N PHE A 49 11.47 -2.01 3.28
CA PHE A 49 10.16 -2.53 3.66
C PHE A 49 9.57 -3.34 2.50
N ARG A 50 9.08 -4.53 2.83
CA ARG A 50 8.36 -5.41 1.92
C ARG A 50 6.93 -5.58 2.44
N LEU A 51 5.97 -5.11 1.65
CA LEU A 51 4.55 -5.28 1.90
C LEU A 51 4.05 -6.39 0.96
N THR A 52 3.23 -7.30 1.48
CA THR A 52 2.59 -8.34 0.66
C THR A 52 1.09 -8.24 0.79
N SER A 53 0.37 -8.41 -0.31
CA SER A 53 -1.09 -8.48 -0.31
C SER A 53 -1.60 -9.90 -0.12
N GLU A 54 -2.91 -10.05 0.05
CA GLU A 54 -3.56 -11.33 -0.22
C GLU A 54 -3.42 -11.71 -1.71
N PRO A 55 -3.45 -13.02 -2.05
CA PRO A 55 -3.65 -13.52 -3.40
C PRO A 55 -4.84 -12.86 -4.11
N VAL A 56 -4.62 -12.22 -5.24
CA VAL A 56 -5.71 -11.65 -6.05
C VAL A 56 -6.23 -12.72 -7.01
N ASN A 57 -7.51 -13.07 -6.95
CA ASN A 57 -8.16 -14.06 -7.82
C ASN A 57 -7.46 -15.44 -7.86
N GLY A 58 -6.85 -15.86 -6.73
CA GLY A 58 -6.11 -17.12 -6.65
C GLY A 58 -4.74 -17.12 -7.34
N GLY A 59 -4.26 -15.95 -7.78
CA GLY A 59 -2.88 -15.76 -8.24
C GLY A 59 -1.90 -15.54 -7.10
N ASP A 60 -0.68 -15.13 -7.41
CA ASP A 60 0.32 -14.86 -6.38
C ASP A 60 -0.01 -13.59 -5.57
N PRO A 61 0.38 -13.55 -4.27
CA PRO A 61 0.43 -12.32 -3.49
C PRO A 61 1.18 -11.22 -4.23
N TRP A 62 0.61 -10.03 -4.27
CA TRP A 62 1.29 -8.89 -4.84
C TRP A 62 2.30 -8.34 -3.84
N VAL A 63 3.46 -7.89 -4.33
CA VAL A 63 4.59 -7.49 -3.48
C VAL A 63 4.97 -6.06 -3.82
N LEU A 64 5.03 -5.21 -2.79
CA LEU A 64 5.58 -3.87 -2.88
C LEU A 64 6.85 -3.79 -2.03
N GLU A 65 7.98 -3.50 -2.65
CA GLU A 65 9.26 -3.28 -1.98
C GLU A 65 9.72 -1.84 -2.17
N CYS A 66 10.06 -1.17 -1.07
CA CYS A 66 10.59 0.19 -1.12
C CYS A 66 11.45 0.52 0.10
N GLU A 67 12.23 1.58 -0.02
CA GLU A 67 13.08 2.09 1.05
C GLU A 67 12.24 2.77 2.14
N GLU A 68 12.72 2.71 3.38
CA GLU A 68 12.19 3.51 4.50
C GLU A 68 12.00 4.99 4.09
N GLY A 69 10.90 5.61 4.54
CA GLY A 69 10.53 6.97 4.19
C GLY A 69 9.82 7.11 2.84
N THR A 70 9.73 6.05 2.03
CA THR A 70 8.95 6.07 0.78
C THR A 70 7.49 6.41 1.08
N PRO A 71 6.92 7.48 0.52
CA PRO A 71 5.53 7.85 0.78
C PRO A 71 4.57 6.92 0.02
N VAL A 72 3.63 6.33 0.75
CA VAL A 72 2.52 5.54 0.20
C VAL A 72 1.17 6.20 0.48
N VAL A 73 0.18 5.94 -0.37
CA VAL A 73 -1.16 6.52 -0.24
C VAL A 73 -2.08 5.51 0.43
N ARG A 74 -2.44 5.77 1.69
CA ARG A 74 -3.45 5.02 2.44
C ARG A 74 -4.85 5.51 2.07
N ILE A 75 -5.74 4.56 1.79
CA ILE A 75 -7.17 4.77 1.64
C ILE A 75 -7.82 4.57 3.01
N LEU A 76 -8.39 5.64 3.58
CA LEU A 76 -9.02 5.63 4.89
C LEU A 76 -10.49 5.17 4.85
N GLY A 77 -11.14 5.35 3.70
CA GLY A 77 -12.54 4.98 3.53
C GLY A 77 -13.18 5.68 2.34
N VAL A 78 -14.44 5.33 2.11
CA VAL A 78 -15.26 5.86 1.02
C VAL A 78 -16.14 6.99 1.56
N GLY A 79 -16.08 8.16 0.92
CA GLY A 79 -17.06 9.22 1.11
C GLY A 79 -18.31 8.91 0.29
N LYS A 80 -19.49 9.01 0.91
CA LYS A 80 -20.78 8.86 0.21
C LYS A 80 -20.83 9.87 -0.94
N ALA A 81 -21.04 9.40 -2.16
CA ALA A 81 -21.37 10.30 -3.26
C ALA A 81 -22.69 10.98 -2.90
N ALA A 82 -22.70 12.31 -2.78
CA ALA A 82 -23.94 13.06 -2.68
C ALA A 82 -24.79 12.72 -3.92
N SER A 83 -26.00 12.24 -3.66
CA SER A 83 -26.98 11.85 -4.68
C SER A 83 -27.68 13.07 -5.24
#